data_AF-A6UM96-F1
#
_entry.id   AF-A6UM96-F1
#
_cell.length_a   1.000
_cell.length_b   1.000
_cell.length_c   1.000
_cell.angle_alpha   90.00
_cell.angle_beta   90.00
_cell.angle_gamma   90.00
#
_symmetry.space_group_name_H-M   'P 1'
#
loop_
_entity.id
_entity.type
_entity.pdbx_description
1 polymer ?
#
loop_
_entity_poly.entity_id
_entity_poly.type
_entity_poly.pdbx_seq_one_letter_code
_entity_poly.pdbx_strand_id
1 'polypeptide(L)'
;MQVSPYRRGKSLMAIYTDERPDLSRELPNWMFDERYCGEMRLGPPEISIAGLNELASALASFGATRARGARSRPSRKKEKGDAKQATSKSRPARPSVGASKS
;
A
#
# COMPACT_ATOMS: atom_id res chain seq x y z
N MET A 1 13.69 15.51 12.28
CA MET A 1 12.80 15.99 11.20
C MET A 1 13.53 17.07 10.42
N GLN A 2 13.75 16.84 9.12
CA GLN A 2 14.33 17.84 8.22
C GLN A 2 13.18 18.58 7.52
N VAL A 3 13.22 19.92 7.54
CA VAL A 3 12.20 20.78 6.94
C VAL A 3 12.81 21.53 5.76
N SER A 4 12.18 21.45 4.58
CA SER A 4 12.60 22.19 3.40
C SER A 4 11.64 23.36 3.11
N PRO A 5 12.13 24.59 2.89
CA PRO A 5 11.27 25.77 2.82
C PRO A 5 10.63 26.07 1.45
N TYR A 6 10.99 25.40 0.34
CA TYR A 6 10.50 25.81 -0.99
C TYR A 6 10.31 24.68 -2.01
N ARG A 7 9.06 24.49 -2.49
CA ARG A 7 8.75 23.67 -3.68
C ARG A 7 7.58 24.26 -4.48
N ARG A 8 7.70 24.26 -5.83
CA ARG A 8 6.65 24.64 -6.80
C ARG A 8 6.06 26.06 -6.64
N GLY A 9 6.89 27.04 -6.27
CA GLY A 9 6.48 28.45 -6.24
C GLY A 9 5.45 28.80 -5.16
N LYS A 10 5.18 27.89 -4.22
CA LYS A 10 4.31 28.10 -3.06
C LYS A 10 5.14 27.91 -1.80
N SER A 11 5.02 28.83 -0.84
CA SER A 11 5.65 28.71 0.48
C SER A 11 4.93 27.62 1.27
N LEU A 12 5.29 26.36 1.01
CA LEU A 12 4.80 25.20 1.74
C LEU A 12 6.02 24.55 2.35
N MET A 13 6.12 24.62 3.68
CA MET A 13 7.18 23.90 4.38
C MET A 13 6.86 22.41 4.32
N ALA A 14 7.83 21.61 3.90
CA ALA A 14 7.70 20.17 3.79
C ALA A 14 8.60 19.47 4.80
N ILE A 15 8.11 18.37 5.37
CA ILE A 15 8.76 17.54 6.38
C ILE A 15 9.10 16.19 5.75
N TYR A 16 10.34 15.73 5.92
CA TYR A 16 10.73 14.37 5.55
C TYR A 16 10.45 13.40 6.70
N THR A 17 9.67 12.36 6.41
CA THR A 17 9.41 11.23 7.31
C THR A 17 10.14 10.00 6.84
N ASP A 18 10.82 9.32 7.75
CA ASP A 18 11.40 8.00 7.50
C ASP A 18 10.34 6.93 7.77
N GLU A 19 9.64 6.48 6.72
CA GLU A 19 8.64 5.40 6.85
C GLU A 19 9.32 4.03 7.00
N ARG A 20 10.45 3.84 6.31
CA ARG A 20 11.32 2.65 6.39
C ARG A 20 12.78 3.07 6.19
N PRO A 21 13.76 2.22 6.55
CA PRO A 21 15.18 2.54 6.35
C PRO A 21 15.55 2.89 4.90
N ASP A 22 14.79 2.41 3.92
CA ASP A 22 14.96 2.65 2.48
C ASP A 22 13.87 3.55 1.87
N LEU A 23 12.90 4.00 2.67
CA LEU A 23 11.75 4.79 2.20
C LEU A 23 11.50 5.99 3.09
N SER A 24 11.81 7.17 2.57
CA SER A 24 11.36 8.44 3.12
C SER A 24 10.29 9.07 2.24
N ARG A 25 9.35 9.79 2.87
CA ARG A 25 8.31 10.56 2.18
C ARG A 25 8.36 12.01 2.60
N GLU A 26 8.07 12.87 1.64
CA GLU A 26 7.93 14.30 1.85
C GLU A 26 6.45 14.61 2.11
N LEU A 27 6.14 15.12 3.29
CA LEU A 27 4.79 15.48 3.72
C LEU A 27 4.71 16.98 4.02
N PRO A 28 3.64 17.68 3.64
CA PRO A 28 3.42 19.06 4.05
C PRO A 28 3.40 19.23 5.57
N ASN A 29 3.93 20.35 6.07
CA ASN A 29 3.95 20.65 7.50
C ASN A 29 2.55 20.67 8.14
N TRP A 30 1.53 21.13 7.40
CA TRP A 30 0.15 21.21 7.88
C TRP A 30 -0.41 19.85 8.28
N MET A 31 0.09 18.75 7.71
CA MET A 31 -0.33 17.40 8.08
C MET A 31 0.08 17.00 9.51
N PHE A 32 0.99 17.75 10.14
CA PHE A 32 1.45 17.53 11.52
C PHE A 32 0.93 18.58 12.49
N ASP A 33 0.17 19.56 12.01
CA ASP A 33 -0.47 20.57 12.87
C ASP A 33 -1.82 20.02 13.35
N GLU A 34 -1.91 19.70 14.63
CA GLU A 34 -3.13 19.19 15.26
C GLU A 34 -4.32 20.14 15.08
N ARG A 35 -4.10 21.46 15.15
CA ARG A 35 -5.17 22.45 15.00
C ARG A 35 -5.70 22.45 13.58
N TYR A 36 -4.79 22.47 12.62
CA TYR A 36 -5.14 22.39 11.20
C TYR A 36 -5.91 21.10 10.89
N CYS A 37 -5.42 19.97 11.39
CA CYS A 37 -6.08 18.68 11.20
C CYS A 37 -7.45 18.60 11.88
N GLY A 38 -7.60 19.20 13.07
CA GLY A 38 -8.87 19.25 13.81
C GLY A 38 -9.93 20.14 13.14
N GLU A 39 -9.51 21.13 12.35
CA GLU A 39 -10.40 21.98 11.56
C GLU A 39 -10.85 21.33 10.24
N MET A 40 -10.19 20.26 9.79
CA MET A 40 -10.58 19.57 8.56
C MET A 40 -11.95 18.92 8.71
N ARG A 41 -12.88 19.29 7.83
CA ARG A 41 -14.20 18.66 7.73
C ARG A 41 -14.28 17.92 6.41
N LEU A 42 -14.85 16.71 6.46
CA LEU A 42 -15.25 16.00 5.24
C LEU A 42 -16.23 16.89 4.48
N GLY A 43 -15.81 17.37 3.31
CA GLY A 43 -16.71 18.01 2.37
C GLY A 43 -17.69 17.00 1.77
N PRO A 44 -18.78 17.47 1.15
CA PRO A 44 -19.57 16.60 0.28
C PRO A 44 -18.65 16.03 -0.81
N PRO A 45 -18.90 14.81 -1.30
CA PRO A 45 -18.13 14.25 -2.39
C PRO A 45 -18.25 15.16 -3.61
N GLU A 46 -17.13 15.73 -4.04
CA GLU A 46 -17.08 16.49 -5.29
C GLU A 46 -17.04 15.51 -6.46
N ILE A 47 -18.20 15.31 -7.10
CA ILE A 47 -18.31 14.50 -8.31
C ILE A 47 -18.33 15.42 -9.53
N SER A 48 -17.41 15.17 -10.47
CA SER A 48 -17.42 15.82 -11.78
C SER A 48 -18.03 14.87 -12.80
N ILE A 49 -19.24 15.18 -13.28
CA ILE A 49 -19.92 14.40 -14.33
C ILE A 49 -19.05 14.36 -15.60
N ALA A 50 -18.43 15.48 -15.95
CA ALA A 50 -17.49 15.54 -17.08
C ALA A 50 -16.31 14.59 -16.87
N GLY A 51 -15.69 14.60 -15.68
CA GLY A 51 -14.59 13.69 -15.36
C GLY A 51 -15.01 12.21 -15.35
N LEU A 52 -16.22 11.90 -14.90
CA LEU A 52 -16.75 10.53 -14.96
C LEU A 52 -16.97 10.06 -16.40
N ASN A 53 -17.46 10.94 -17.28
CA ASN A 53 -17.63 10.63 -18.70
C ASN A 53 -16.29 10.44 -19.41
N GLU A 54 -15.28 11.26 -19.09
CA GLU A 54 -13.91 11.10 -19.61
C GLU A 54 -13.30 9.77 -19.15
N LEU A 55 -13.44 9.44 -17.87
CA LEU A 55 -12.95 8.16 -17.33
C LEU A 55 -13.63 6.97 -18.00
N ALA A 56 -14.95 7.02 -18.17
CA ALA A 56 -15.70 5.98 -18.86
C ALA A 56 -15.21 5.80 -20.31
N SER A 57 -14.95 6.90 -21.01
CA SER A 57 -14.41 6.90 -22.38
C SER A 57 -13.00 6.29 -22.46
N ALA A 58 -12.14 6.62 -21.49
CA ALA A 58 -10.80 6.06 -21.40
C ALA A 58 -10.82 4.55 -21.12
N LEU A 59 -11.70 4.08 -20.23
CA LEU A 59 -11.88 2.66 -19.93
C LEU A 59 -12.42 1.87 -21.13
N ALA A 60 -13.40 2.43 -21.86
CA ALA A 60 -13.92 1.82 -23.08
C ALA A 60 -12.82 1.67 -24.15
N SER A 61 -11.98 2.70 -24.30
CA SER A 61 -10.83 2.69 -25.21
C SER A 61 -9.77 1.65 -24.78
N PHE A 62 -9.54 1.51 -23.48
CA PHE A 62 -8.64 0.48 -22.93
C PHE A 62 -9.18 -0.95 -23.17
N GLY A 63 -10.49 -1.15 -23.06
CA GLY A 63 -11.14 -2.43 -23.39
C GLY A 63 -11.02 -2.79 -24.88
N ALA A 64 -11.17 -1.81 -25.77
CA ALA A 64 -11.07 -2.00 -27.23
C ALA A 64 -9.67 -2.44 -27.69
N THR A 65 -8.61 -1.99 -26.99
CA THR A 65 -7.22 -2.40 -27.26
C THR A 65 -6.85 -3.76 -26.67
N ARG A 66 -7.72 -4.33 -25.81
CA ARG A 66 -7.51 -5.64 -25.15
C ARG A 66 -7.84 -6.84 -26.04
N ALA A 67 -8.29 -6.64 -27.28
CA ALA A 67 -8.50 -7.72 -28.27
C ALA A 67 -7.23 -8.54 -28.55
N ARG A 68 -6.06 -7.99 -28.21
CA ARG A 68 -4.79 -8.71 -28.18
C ARG A 68 -4.34 -8.92 -26.74
N GLY A 69 -5.16 -9.62 -25.95
CA GLY A 69 -4.77 -10.09 -24.62
C GLY A 69 -3.37 -10.69 -24.67
N ALA A 70 -2.50 -10.30 -23.72
CA ALA A 70 -1.18 -10.89 -23.58
C ALA A 70 -1.34 -12.41 -23.49
N ARG A 71 -0.99 -13.10 -24.58
CA ARG A 71 -1.06 -14.57 -24.64
C ARG A 71 0.15 -15.09 -23.88
N SER A 72 0.09 -15.12 -22.56
CA SER A 72 0.99 -15.99 -21.81
C SER A 72 0.59 -17.42 -22.14
N ARG A 73 1.41 -18.09 -22.96
CA ARG A 73 1.33 -19.54 -23.07
C ARG A 73 1.73 -20.10 -21.70
N PRO A 74 0.90 -20.94 -21.04
CA PRO A 74 1.37 -21.68 -19.89
C PRO A 74 2.62 -22.47 -20.30
N SER A 75 3.71 -22.29 -19.57
CA SER A 75 4.88 -23.16 -19.73
C SER A 75 4.44 -24.59 -19.51
N ARG A 76 4.65 -25.47 -20.50
CA ARG A 76 4.34 -26.91 -20.41
C ARG A 76 5.20 -27.66 -19.38
N LYS A 77 6.17 -27.00 -18.73
CA LYS A 77 6.92 -27.61 -17.65
C LYS A 77 6.15 -27.49 -16.34
N LYS A 78 5.48 -28.58 -15.97
CA LYS A 78 5.08 -28.86 -14.59
C LYS A 78 6.34 -28.76 -13.71
N GLU A 79 6.32 -27.89 -12.72
CA GLU A 79 7.35 -27.85 -11.69
C GLU A 79 7.36 -29.22 -11.00
N LYS A 80 8.53 -29.86 -10.95
CA LYS A 80 8.70 -31.12 -10.24
C LYS A 80 8.69 -30.76 -8.76
N GLY A 81 7.55 -30.95 -8.11
CA GLY A 81 7.42 -30.76 -6.67
C GLY A 81 8.35 -31.72 -5.94
N ASP A 82 9.45 -31.21 -5.41
CA ASP A 82 10.30 -31.94 -4.46
C ASP A 82 9.66 -31.86 -3.08
N ALA A 83 8.54 -32.57 -2.92
CA ALA A 83 7.99 -32.88 -1.61
C ALA A 83 8.79 -34.04 -0.98
N LYS A 84 9.97 -33.72 -0.44
CA LYS A 84 10.60 -34.55 0.60
C LYS A 84 10.16 -34.01 1.96
N GLN A 85 8.88 -34.19 2.28
CA GLN A 85 8.41 -34.05 3.66
C GLN A 85 8.90 -35.28 4.43
N ALA A 86 10.08 -35.15 5.06
CA ALA A 86 10.54 -36.15 6.01
C ALA A 86 9.52 -36.26 7.14
N THR A 87 8.99 -37.46 7.32
CA THR A 87 8.01 -37.82 8.33
C THR A 87 8.67 -37.86 9.70
N SER A 88 8.65 -36.76 10.45
CA SER A 88 8.88 -36.79 11.91
C SER A 88 7.56 -36.71 12.66
N LYS A 89 7.01 -37.91 12.85
CA LYS A 89 6.07 -38.42 13.84
C LYS A 89 5.52 -37.43 14.91
N SER A 90 4.19 -37.30 14.87
CA SER A 90 3.22 -37.25 15.99
C SER A 90 3.64 -36.72 17.38
N ARG A 91 2.93 -35.66 17.78
CA ARG A 91 2.60 -35.14 19.15
C ARG A 91 2.32 -36.26 20.19
N PRO A 92 2.41 -36.01 21.53
CA PRO A 92 1.41 -35.14 22.20
C PRO A 92 1.85 -34.32 23.44
N ALA A 93 0.99 -33.35 23.75
CA ALA A 93 0.57 -32.76 25.03
C ALA A 93 1.57 -32.31 26.13
N ARG A 94 1.32 -31.05 26.54
CA ARG A 94 1.83 -30.28 27.68
C ARG A 94 1.63 -30.99 29.04
N PRO A 95 2.45 -30.66 30.05
CA PRO A 95 1.86 -30.26 31.32
C PRO A 95 2.35 -28.88 31.79
N SER A 96 1.44 -28.25 32.52
CA SER A 96 1.58 -26.99 33.24
C SER A 96 2.37 -27.19 34.54
N VAL A 97 2.85 -26.07 35.10
CA VAL A 97 3.22 -25.79 36.51
C VAL A 97 4.71 -25.46 36.71
N GLY A 98 4.94 -24.25 37.22
CA GLY A 98 6.22 -23.79 37.75
C GLY A 98 6.14 -22.32 38.15
N ALA A 99 5.50 -22.05 39.29
CA ALA A 99 5.47 -20.73 39.92
C ALA A 99 6.88 -20.34 40.39
N SER A 100 7.32 -19.12 40.08
CA SER A 100 8.45 -18.50 40.77
C SER A 100 7.92 -17.81 42.04
N LYS A 101 8.43 -18.22 43.20
CA LYS A 101 8.33 -17.47 44.45
C LYS A 101 9.73 -17.21 45.01
N SER A 102 9.79 -16.03 45.63
CA SER A 102 10.81 -15.45 46.51
C SER A 102 12.06 -14.86 45.89
#